data_AF-A0AA88Z5Q6-F1
#
_entry.id   AF-A0AA88Z5Q6-F1
#
_cell.length_a   1.000
_cell.length_b   1.000
_cell.length_c   1.000
_cell.angle_alpha   90.00
_cell.angle_beta   90.00
_cell.angle_gamma   90.00
#
_symmetry.space_group_name_H-M   'P 1'
#
loop_
_entity.id
_entity.type
_entity.pdbx_description
1 polymer ?
#
loop_
_entity_poly.entity_id
_entity_poly.type
_entity_poly.pdbx_seq_one_letter_code
_entity_poly.pdbx_strand_id
1 'polypeptide(L)' 'MSEQLHQDPTPYIAMKDAGASPQEVFRKARGDGYKNFECIVLISGVFNIPLNDAREMAHAIYREDRAVG' A
#
# COMPACT_ATOMS: atom_id res chain seq x y z
N MET A 1 -16.66 -17.28 -12.16
CA MET A 1 -15.86 -17.54 -10.94
C MET A 1 -15.16 -16.24 -10.61
N SER A 2 -15.49 -15.63 -9.47
CA SER A 2 -14.81 -14.43 -8.99
C SER A 2 -13.41 -14.89 -8.61
N GLU A 3 -12.41 -14.59 -9.45
CA GLU A 3 -11.01 -14.74 -9.09
C GLU A 3 -10.80 -13.87 -7.86
N GLN A 4 -10.80 -14.50 -6.68
CA GLN A 4 -10.11 -13.97 -5.52
C GLN A 4 -8.67 -13.89 -5.97
N LEU A 5 -8.27 -12.75 -6.55
CA LEU A 5 -6.88 -12.41 -6.76
C LEU A 5 -6.24 -12.53 -5.39
N HIS A 6 -5.60 -13.68 -5.13
CA HIS A 6 -4.52 -13.80 -4.18
C HIS A 6 -3.42 -12.89 -4.73
N GLN A 7 -3.60 -11.62 -4.44
CA GLN A 7 -2.72 -10.52 -4.74
C GLN A 7 -1.37 -10.87 -4.10
N ASP A 8 -0.40 -11.27 -4.93
CA ASP A 8 0.92 -11.73 -4.50
C ASP A 8 1.70 -10.55 -3.88
N PRO A 9 2.15 -10.63 -2.62
CA PRO A 9 2.93 -9.57 -1.99
C PRO A 9 4.38 -9.48 -2.52
N THR A 10 4.86 -10.48 -3.26
CA THR A 10 6.25 -10.59 -3.73
C THR A 10 6.77 -9.34 -4.47
N PRO A 11 6.01 -8.71 -5.40
CA PRO A 11 6.46 -7.49 -6.06
C PRO A 11 6.68 -6.33 -5.09
N TYR A 12 5.88 -6.23 -4.04
CA TYR A 12 5.95 -5.14 -3.06
C TYR A 12 7.06 -5.36 -2.03
N ILE A 13 7.37 -6.63 -1.71
CA ILE A 13 8.56 -6.99 -0.94
C ILE A 13 9.82 -6.62 -1.75
N ALA A 14 9.87 -6.95 -3.04
CA ALA A 14 10.98 -6.57 -3.91
C ALA A 14 11.14 -5.04 -4.01
N MET A 15 10.03 -4.29 -4.06
CA MET A 15 10.08 -2.82 -4.00
C MET A 15 10.70 -2.32 -2.70
N LYS A 16 10.29 -2.86 -1.55
CA LYS A 16 10.89 -2.53 -0.26
C LYS A 16 12.39 -2.85 -0.25
N ASP A 17 12.79 -4.02 -0.73
CA ASP A 17 14.20 -4.44 -0.77
C ASP A 17 15.03 -3.56 -1.73
N ALA A 18 14.40 -2.98 -2.75
CA ALA A 18 14.99 -1.96 -3.62
C ALA A 18 15.03 -0.55 -3.00
N GLY A 19 14.53 -0.37 -1.76
CA GLY A 19 14.55 0.89 -1.02
C GLY A 19 13.29 1.74 -1.16
N ALA A 20 12.20 1.21 -1.72
CA ALA A 20 10.94 1.94 -1.81
C ALA A 20 10.36 2.24 -0.42
N SER A 21 9.80 3.43 -0.28
CA SER A 21 9.05 3.85 0.88
C SER A 21 7.68 3.15 0.95
N PRO A 22 7.05 3.06 2.14
CA PRO A 22 5.69 2.57 2.26
C PRO A 22 4.68 3.38 1.42
N GLN A 23 4.93 4.68 1.20
CA GLN A 23 4.07 5.52 0.37
C GLN A 23 4.15 5.14 -1.12
N GLU A 24 5.33 4.83 -1.64
CA GLU A 24 5.50 4.36 -3.02
C GLU A 24 4.84 3.00 -3.24
N VAL A 25 5.04 2.08 -2.29
CA VAL A 25 4.38 0.76 -2.33
C VAL A 25 2.86 0.91 -2.26
N PHE A 26 2.34 1.78 -1.41
CA PHE A 26 0.91 2.06 -1.30
C PHE A 26 0.33 2.61 -2.62
N ARG A 27 0.98 3.62 -3.22
CA ARG A 27 0.54 4.22 -4.48
C ARG A 27 0.59 3.21 -5.63
N LYS A 28 1.63 2.36 -5.67
CA LYS A 28 1.75 1.29 -6.65
C LYS A 28 0.62 0.26 -6.52
N ALA A 29 0.38 -0.26 -5.31
CA ALA A 29 -0.70 -1.20 -5.06
C ALA A 29 -2.07 -0.63 -5.44
N ARG A 30 -2.34 0.64 -5.11
CA ARG A 30 -3.56 1.31 -5.53
C ARG A 30 -3.67 1.43 -7.06
N GLY A 31 -2.57 1.76 -7.73
CA GLY A 31 -2.50 1.79 -9.20
C GLY A 31 -2.70 0.42 -9.84
N ASP A 32 -2.34 -0.66 -9.15
CA ASP A 32 -2.55 -2.04 -9.56
C ASP A 32 -3.99 -2.54 -9.28
N GLY A 33 -4.86 -1.68 -8.76
CA GLY A 33 -6.30 -1.95 -8.58
C GLY A 33 -6.71 -2.44 -7.20
N TYR A 34 -5.80 -2.39 -6.21
CA TYR A 34 -6.12 -2.78 -4.83
C TYR A 34 -7.08 -1.77 -4.21
N LYS A 35 -7.98 -2.27 -3.36
CA LYS A 35 -8.82 -1.42 -2.52
C LYS A 35 -7.99 -0.74 -1.46
N ASN A 36 -8.48 0.39 -0.94
CA ASN A 36 -7.80 1.18 0.08
C ASN A 36 -7.40 0.37 1.31
N PHE A 37 -8.30 -0.50 1.80
CA PHE A 37 -8.00 -1.37 2.95
C PHE A 37 -6.93 -2.41 2.62
N GLU A 38 -6.96 -2.98 1.42
CA GLU A 38 -5.97 -3.96 0.95
C GLU A 38 -4.59 -3.30 0.84
N CYS A 39 -4.51 -2.06 0.37
CA CYS A 39 -3.27 -1.29 0.34
C CYS A 39 -2.70 -1.06 1.76
N ILE A 40 -3.56 -0.76 2.75
CA ILE A 40 -3.15 -0.56 4.16
C ILE A 40 -2.60 -1.86 4.75
N VAL A 41 -3.30 -2.97 4.55
CA VAL A 41 -2.86 -4.30 5.04
C VAL A 41 -1.56 -4.71 4.36
N LEU A 42 -1.43 -4.45 3.05
CA LEU A 42 -0.23 -4.76 2.29
C LEU A 42 1.00 -4.03 2.84
N ILE A 43 0.93 -2.71 3.03
CA ILE A 43 2.08 -1.96 3.57
C ILE A 43 2.38 -2.33 5.02
N SER A 44 1.36 -2.65 5.82
CA SER A 44 1.54 -3.15 7.19
C SER A 44 2.33 -4.46 7.19
N GLY A 45 1.99 -5.40 6.31
CA GLY A 45 2.71 -6.67 6.17
C GLY A 45 4.12 -6.52 5.59
N VAL A 46 4.28 -5.78 4.49
CA VAL A 46 5.56 -5.61 3.80
C VAL A 46 6.60 -4.91 4.69
N PHE A 47 6.19 -3.87 5.41
CA PHE A 47 7.09 -3.06 6.24
C PHE A 47 7.07 -3.43 7.73
N ASN A 48 6.27 -4.42 8.12
CA ASN A 48 6.07 -4.79 9.53
C ASN A 48 5.67 -3.59 10.40
N ILE A 49 4.76 -2.76 9.89
CA ILE A 49 4.24 -1.56 10.56
C ILE A 49 2.88 -1.90 11.17
N PRO A 50 2.56 -1.44 12.40
CA PRO A 50 1.22 -1.61 12.99
C PRO A 50 0.11 -1.09 12.06
N LEU A 51 -1.05 -1.78 12.03
CA LEU A 51 -2.17 -1.39 11.17
C LEU A 51 -2.66 0.04 11.41
N ASN A 52 -2.59 0.53 12.65
CA ASN A 52 -2.96 1.91 12.98
C ASN A 52 -2.01 2.91 12.33
N ASP A 53 -0.70 2.69 12.42
CA ASP A 53 0.31 3.55 11.82
C ASP A 53 0.20 3.52 10.28
N ALA A 54 0.01 2.34 9.69
CA ALA A 54 -0.24 2.18 8.25
C ALA A 54 -1.50 2.93 7.79
N ARG A 55 -2.55 2.95 8.63
CA ARG A 55 -3.77 3.72 8.38
C ARG A 55 -3.52 5.23 8.48
N GLU A 56 -2.75 5.70 9.46
CA GLU A 56 -2.37 7.11 9.57
C GLU A 56 -1.54 7.58 8.37
N MET A 57 -0.62 6.73 7.90
CA MET A 57 0.14 6.98 6.67
C MET A 57 -0.78 7.07 5.45
N ALA A 58 -1.74 6.15 5.30
CA ALA A 58 -2.71 6.24 4.22
C ALA A 58 -3.52 7.55 4.27
N HIS A 59 -3.96 7.98 5.47
CA HIS A 59 -4.61 9.27 5.66
C HIS A 59 -3.71 10.46 5.30
N ALA A 60 -2.41 10.40 5.59
CA ALA A 60 -1.46 11.43 5.16
C ALA A 60 -1.36 11.49 3.63
N ILE A 61 -1.22 10.34 2.96
CA ILE A 61 -1.18 10.24 1.49
C ILE A 61 -2.44 10.84 0.86
N TYR A 62 -3.64 10.53 1.38
CA TYR A 62 -4.88 11.13 0.86
C TYR A 62 -4.96 12.65 1.05
N ARG A 63 -4.39 13.17 2.15
CA ARG A 63 -4.34 14.62 2.38
C ARG A 63 -3.40 15.32 1.40
N GLU A 64 -2.24 14.71 1.14
CA GLU A 64 -1.30 15.19 0.12
C GLU A 64 -1.95 15.17 -1.27
N ASP A 65 -2.55 14.05 -1.67
CA ASP A 65 -3.18 13.91 -2.99
C ASP A 65 -4.33 14.92 -3.19
N ARG A 66 -5.08 15.27 -2.13
CA ARG A 66 -6.13 16.31 -2.18
C ARG A 66 -5.59 17.74 -2.20
N ALA A 67 -4.38 17.99 -1.72
CA ALA A 67 -3.78 19.32 -1.70
C ALA A 67 -3.11 19.69 -3.04
N VAL A 68 -2.83 18.69 -3.89
CA VAL A 68 -2.17 18.84 -5.20
C VAL A 68 -3.20 18.98 -6.34
N GLY A 69 -4.49 18.75 -6.08
CA GLY A 69 -5.60 18.97 -7.02
C GLY A 69 -6.32 20.29 -6.80
#